data_AF-A0A918L637-F1
#
_entry.id   AF-A0A918L637-F1
#
_cell.length_a   1.000
_cell.length_b   1.000
_cell.length_c   1.000
_cell.angle_alpha   90.00
_cell.angle_beta   90.00
_cell.angle_gamma   90.00
#
_symmetry.space_group_name_H-M   'P 1'
#
loop_
_entity.id
_entity.type
_entity.pdbx_description
1 polymer ?
#
loop_
_entity_poly.entity_id
_entity_poly.type
_entity_poly.pdbx_seq_one_letter_code
_entity_poly.pdbx_strand_id
1 'polypeptide(L)'
;MKSRVAKLTKSGATARVSFGGASGKELAATCDSVSALARAYGAALDAVGSTQADFDIEGDEPADSDSVALRSRAIAALQKERPGLEVSFTLAVMPSGLDSAGLALLDSANTYDVQVSTVNLMTMNYGESYAGDMGGYAITSATAAQAQLRKVFGTTDAGAWKGMALTSMIGANDVAGETFSLADAAQVRAFAVEKGVSWVSMWSAFRDQQCSAADPAKGDALTNCSGVPQSSGAFARAFSK
;
A
#
# COMPACT_ATOMS: atom_id res chain seq x y z
N MET A 1 0.38 -13.48 17.29
CA MET A 1 0.70 -12.11 16.80
C MET A 1 1.64 -11.37 17.75
N LYS A 2 1.23 -11.05 18.98
CA LYS A 2 2.03 -10.30 19.98
C LYS A 2 3.48 -10.80 20.15
N SER A 3 3.70 -12.12 20.23
CA SER A 3 5.05 -12.70 20.37
C SER A 3 5.94 -12.56 19.13
N ARG A 4 5.36 -12.49 17.92
CA ARG A 4 6.10 -12.27 16.66
C ARG A 4 6.47 -10.80 16.51
N VAL A 5 5.52 -9.90 16.79
CA VAL A 5 5.76 -8.44 16.80
C VAL A 5 6.81 -8.08 17.85
N ALA A 6 6.71 -8.63 19.07
CA ALA A 6 7.69 -8.40 20.14
C ALA A 6 9.11 -8.85 19.78
N LYS A 7 9.27 -9.84 18.88
CA LYS A 7 10.59 -10.24 18.38
C LYS A 7 11.14 -9.24 17.36
N LEU A 8 10.28 -8.69 16.49
CA LEU A 8 10.64 -7.65 15.52
C LEU A 8 10.99 -6.32 16.21
N THR A 9 10.22 -5.91 17.21
CA THR A 9 10.50 -4.66 17.93
C THR A 9 11.80 -4.73 18.74
N LYS A 10 12.16 -5.91 19.26
CA LYS A 10 13.48 -6.13 19.90
C LYS A 10 14.67 -5.92 18.96
N SER A 11 14.50 -6.05 17.65
CA SER A 11 15.56 -5.73 16.68
C SER A 11 15.55 -4.26 16.23
N GLY A 12 14.72 -3.41 16.85
CA GLY A 12 14.57 -1.99 16.48
C GLY A 12 13.63 -1.73 15.30
N ALA A 13 12.94 -2.76 14.78
CA ALA A 13 11.97 -2.58 13.71
C ALA A 13 10.63 -2.08 14.27
N THR A 14 9.96 -1.20 13.52
CA THR A 14 8.56 -0.83 13.79
C THR A 14 7.61 -1.71 12.98
N ALA A 15 6.34 -1.74 13.36
CA ALA A 15 5.30 -2.44 12.62
C ALA A 15 4.17 -1.46 12.29
N ARG A 16 3.74 -1.41 11.03
CA ARG A 16 2.54 -0.70 10.58
C ARG A 16 1.38 -1.70 10.51
N VAL A 17 0.22 -1.32 11.03
CA VAL A 17 -0.99 -2.15 10.99
C VAL A 17 -1.80 -1.72 9.77
N SER A 18 -1.95 -2.63 8.81
CA SER A 18 -2.79 -2.40 7.62
C SER A 18 -4.22 -2.88 7.86
N PHE A 19 -5.18 -2.07 7.42
CA PHE A 19 -6.62 -2.30 7.50
C PHE A 19 -7.21 -2.35 6.08
N GLY A 20 -8.06 -3.34 5.82
CA GLY A 20 -8.68 -3.54 4.51
C GLY A 20 -7.95 -4.64 3.73
N GLY A 21 -7.56 -4.33 2.50
CA GLY A 21 -7.05 -5.27 1.50
C GLY A 21 -8.15 -5.89 0.64
N ALA A 22 -7.76 -6.61 -0.41
CA ALA A 22 -8.64 -7.19 -1.43
C ALA A 22 -9.67 -8.22 -0.92
N SER A 23 -9.59 -8.66 0.34
CA SER A 23 -10.45 -9.69 0.90
C SER A 23 -10.94 -9.34 2.30
N GLY A 24 -12.21 -9.68 2.56
CA GLY A 24 -12.89 -9.38 3.81
C GLY A 24 -13.88 -8.22 3.65
N LYS A 25 -14.40 -7.74 4.78
CA LYS A 25 -15.23 -6.53 4.81
C LYS A 25 -14.42 -5.41 5.44
N GLU A 26 -14.36 -4.27 4.79
CA GLU A 26 -13.68 -3.11 5.32
C GLU A 26 -14.38 -2.59 6.59
N LEU A 27 -13.61 -2.05 7.55
CA LEU A 27 -14.16 -1.68 8.86
C LEU A 27 -15.11 -0.49 8.78
N ALA A 28 -14.88 0.48 7.89
CA ALA A 28 -15.79 1.60 7.65
C ALA A 28 -17.04 1.20 6.85
N ALA A 29 -17.01 0.08 6.11
CA ALA A 29 -18.21 -0.54 5.54
C ALA A 29 -19.04 -1.37 6.56
N THR A 30 -18.52 -1.57 7.78
CA THR A 30 -19.18 -2.43 8.78
C THR A 30 -19.51 -1.74 10.10
N CYS A 31 -18.81 -0.67 10.47
CA CYS A 31 -19.08 0.07 11.71
C CYS A 31 -20.17 1.14 11.52
N ASP A 32 -21.11 1.23 12.48
CA ASP A 32 -22.24 2.17 12.37
C ASP A 32 -21.94 3.61 12.86
N SER A 33 -20.72 3.90 13.35
CA SER A 33 -20.38 5.23 13.85
C SER A 33 -18.88 5.52 13.88
N VAL A 34 -18.54 6.81 13.83
CA VAL A 34 -17.17 7.34 13.95
C VAL A 34 -16.47 6.79 15.19
N SER A 35 -17.18 6.78 16.33
CA SER A 35 -16.62 6.35 17.60
C SER A 35 -16.38 4.84 17.66
N ALA A 36 -17.28 4.03 17.08
CA ALA A 36 -17.08 2.59 16.98
C ALA A 36 -15.88 2.26 16.08
N LEU A 37 -15.78 2.93 14.93
CA LEU A 37 -14.71 2.73 13.98
C LEU A 37 -13.34 3.15 14.53
N ALA A 38 -13.25 4.34 15.15
CA ALA A 38 -12.02 4.80 15.79
C ALA A 38 -11.54 3.85 16.91
N ARG A 39 -12.47 3.32 17.72
CA ARG A 39 -12.15 2.29 18.72
C ARG A 39 -11.64 0.99 18.09
N ALA A 40 -12.22 0.54 16.99
CA ALA A 40 -11.78 -0.68 16.30
C ALA A 40 -10.35 -0.53 15.76
N TYR A 41 -10.05 0.59 15.09
CA TYR A 41 -8.69 0.91 14.64
C TYR A 41 -7.71 1.01 15.80
N GLY A 42 -8.08 1.73 16.87
CA GLY A 42 -7.25 1.87 18.08
C GLY A 42 -6.95 0.52 18.75
N ALA A 43 -7.95 -0.37 18.86
CA ALA A 43 -7.77 -1.69 19.47
C ALA A 43 -6.78 -2.57 18.69
N ALA A 44 -6.80 -2.51 17.35
CA ALA A 44 -5.85 -3.25 16.51
C ALA A 44 -4.42 -2.69 16.65
N LEU A 45 -4.28 -1.36 16.67
CA LEU A 45 -3.00 -0.69 16.92
C LEU A 45 -2.44 -1.06 18.30
N ASP A 46 -3.26 -1.05 19.35
CA ASP A 46 -2.87 -1.41 20.72
C ASP A 46 -2.48 -2.88 20.84
N ALA A 47 -3.16 -3.77 20.12
CA ALA A 47 -2.82 -5.18 20.10
C ALA A 47 -1.42 -5.46 19.55
N VAL A 48 -0.92 -4.57 18.68
CA VAL A 48 0.42 -4.62 18.08
C VAL A 48 1.42 -3.73 18.83
N GLY A 49 0.95 -2.70 19.53
CA GLY A 49 1.79 -1.64 20.09
C GLY A 49 2.31 -0.70 19.01
N SER A 50 1.53 -0.48 17.96
CA SER A 50 1.91 0.34 16.80
C SER A 50 1.34 1.75 16.87
N THR A 51 2.10 2.72 16.38
CA THR A 51 1.67 4.10 16.12
C THR A 51 1.57 4.39 14.62
N GLN A 52 1.54 3.34 13.79
CA GLN A 52 1.56 3.42 12.35
C GLN A 52 0.36 2.63 11.80
N ALA A 53 -0.60 3.34 11.21
CA ALA A 53 -1.75 2.76 10.52
C ALA A 53 -1.56 2.87 9.00
N ASP A 54 -1.98 1.83 8.30
CA ASP A 54 -2.15 1.80 6.86
C ASP A 54 -3.59 1.44 6.54
N PHE A 55 -4.21 2.19 5.62
CA PHE A 55 -5.57 1.94 5.16
C PHE A 55 -5.48 1.51 3.71
N ASP A 56 -5.47 0.20 3.50
CA ASP A 56 -5.45 -0.45 2.19
C ASP A 56 -6.88 -0.62 1.69
N ILE A 57 -7.34 0.37 0.93
CA ILE A 57 -8.74 0.49 0.52
C ILE A 57 -8.86 0.07 -0.94
N GLU A 58 -9.41 -1.11 -1.15
CA GLU A 58 -9.45 -1.80 -2.44
C GLU A 58 -10.89 -2.09 -2.91
N GLY A 59 -11.04 -2.54 -4.15
CA GLY A 59 -12.33 -2.91 -4.72
C GLY A 59 -13.29 -1.74 -4.83
N ASP A 60 -14.55 -1.96 -4.45
CA ASP A 60 -15.60 -0.93 -4.52
C ASP A 60 -15.59 0.05 -3.33
N GLU A 61 -14.78 -0.23 -2.30
CA GLU A 61 -14.73 0.55 -1.04
C GLU A 61 -14.31 2.02 -1.22
N PRO A 62 -13.42 2.41 -2.16
CA PRO A 62 -13.14 3.81 -2.44
C PRO A 62 -14.32 4.57 -3.06
N ALA A 63 -15.29 3.88 -3.68
CA ALA A 63 -16.44 4.49 -4.36
C ALA A 63 -17.65 4.70 -3.44
N ASP A 64 -17.68 4.06 -2.26
CA ASP A 64 -18.72 4.29 -1.25
C ASP A 64 -18.43 5.58 -0.46
N SER A 65 -19.13 6.66 -0.82
CA SER A 65 -18.95 7.97 -0.19
C SER A 65 -19.25 7.99 1.31
N ASP A 66 -20.18 7.14 1.78
CA ASP A 66 -20.58 7.12 3.20
C ASP A 66 -19.48 6.47 4.03
N SER A 67 -18.95 5.32 3.58
CA SER A 67 -17.81 4.66 4.21
C SER A 67 -16.53 5.49 4.12
N VAL A 68 -16.29 6.17 3.00
CA VAL A 68 -15.16 7.11 2.85
C VAL A 68 -15.24 8.25 3.87
N ALA A 69 -16.39 8.93 3.99
CA ALA A 69 -16.54 10.03 4.95
C ALA A 69 -16.45 9.54 6.41
N LEU A 70 -17.04 8.38 6.71
CA LEU A 70 -16.98 7.76 8.03
C LEU A 70 -15.53 7.44 8.42
N ARG A 71 -14.77 6.83 7.50
CA ARG A 71 -13.35 6.50 7.67
C ARG A 71 -12.53 7.74 7.97
N SER A 72 -12.62 8.78 7.15
CA SER A 72 -11.87 10.02 7.35
C SER A 72 -12.16 10.65 8.71
N ARG A 73 -13.44 10.73 9.12
CA ARG A 73 -13.83 11.26 10.45
C ARG A 73 -13.29 10.42 11.59
N ALA A 74 -13.32 9.09 11.47
CA ALA A 74 -12.81 8.17 12.49
C ALA A 74 -11.29 8.26 12.63
N ILE A 75 -10.56 8.35 11.52
CA ILE A 75 -9.11 8.55 11.53
C ILE A 75 -8.75 9.88 12.18
N ALA A 76 -9.43 10.98 11.80
CA ALA A 76 -9.19 12.30 12.40
C ALA A 76 -9.48 12.32 13.91
N ALA A 77 -10.55 11.66 14.35
CA ALA A 77 -10.84 11.49 15.77
C ALA A 77 -9.72 10.70 16.48
N LEU A 78 -9.27 9.60 15.87
CA LEU A 78 -8.20 8.78 16.44
C LEU A 78 -6.85 9.52 16.51
N GLN A 79 -6.52 10.36 15.53
CA GLN A 79 -5.31 11.20 15.55
C GLN A 79 -5.36 12.27 16.66
N LYS A 80 -6.55 12.80 16.98
CA LYS A 80 -6.73 13.69 18.14
C LYS A 80 -6.48 12.96 19.47
N GLU A 81 -6.91 11.71 19.57
CA GLU A 81 -6.64 10.85 20.74
C GLU A 81 -5.18 10.38 20.80
N ARG A 82 -4.51 10.28 19.65
CA ARG A 82 -3.15 9.74 19.49
C ARG A 82 -2.29 10.68 18.63
N PRO A 83 -1.71 11.75 19.21
CA PRO A 83 -0.95 12.75 18.46
C PRO A 83 0.29 12.24 17.70
N GLY A 84 0.74 11.01 17.98
CA GLY A 84 1.85 10.34 17.27
C GLY A 84 1.41 9.31 16.23
N LEU A 85 0.11 9.23 15.90
CA LEU A 85 -0.40 8.27 14.91
C LEU A 85 -0.06 8.71 13.48
N GLU A 86 0.81 7.95 12.83
CA GLU A 86 1.10 8.08 11.40
C GLU A 86 0.07 7.31 10.57
N VAL A 87 -0.48 7.96 9.55
CA VAL A 87 -1.52 7.41 8.68
C VAL A 87 -1.03 7.32 7.24
N SER A 88 -1.05 6.13 6.67
CA SER A 88 -0.91 5.92 5.22
C SER A 88 -2.20 5.41 4.60
N PHE A 89 -2.41 5.75 3.33
CA PHE A 89 -3.41 5.10 2.48
C PHE A 89 -2.70 4.28 1.41
N THR A 90 -3.04 3.00 1.32
CA THR A 90 -2.63 2.12 0.22
C THR A 90 -3.76 2.04 -0.80
N LEU A 91 -3.48 2.42 -2.05
CA LEU A 91 -4.49 2.61 -3.09
C LEU A 91 -4.04 2.01 -4.43
N ALA A 92 -5.01 1.49 -5.19
CA ALA A 92 -4.79 1.07 -6.57
C ALA A 92 -4.34 2.26 -7.43
N VAL A 93 -3.41 2.00 -8.36
CA VAL A 93 -2.92 3.01 -9.30
C VAL A 93 -2.79 2.42 -10.70
N MET A 94 -3.10 3.24 -11.70
CA MET A 94 -2.88 2.91 -13.10
C MET A 94 -1.74 3.76 -13.67
N PRO A 95 -1.21 3.46 -14.87
CA PRO A 95 -0.23 4.34 -15.52
C PRO A 95 -0.73 5.78 -15.73
N SER A 96 -2.05 5.99 -15.71
CA SER A 96 -2.69 7.31 -15.72
C SER A 96 -2.79 8.00 -14.35
N GLY A 97 -2.34 7.35 -13.27
CA GLY A 97 -2.44 7.80 -11.88
C GLY A 97 -3.57 7.12 -11.10
N LEU A 98 -3.92 7.70 -9.96
CA LEU A 98 -5.10 7.33 -9.16
C LEU A 98 -6.37 7.64 -9.96
N ASP A 99 -7.38 6.79 -9.81
CA ASP A 99 -8.69 7.03 -10.39
C ASP A 99 -9.50 8.06 -9.58
N SER A 100 -10.73 8.36 -10.03
CA SER A 100 -11.58 9.34 -9.34
C SER A 100 -11.97 8.91 -7.92
N ALA A 101 -12.11 7.61 -7.65
CA ALA A 101 -12.53 7.12 -6.35
C ALA A 101 -11.37 7.20 -5.33
N GLY A 102 -10.17 6.81 -5.73
CA GLY A 102 -8.94 7.01 -4.93
C GLY A 102 -8.68 8.49 -4.64
N LEU A 103 -8.89 9.37 -5.62
CA LEU A 103 -8.78 10.82 -5.39
C LEU A 103 -9.85 11.35 -4.43
N ALA A 104 -11.11 10.94 -4.59
CA ALA A 104 -12.21 11.34 -3.71
C ALA A 104 -11.96 10.91 -2.25
N LEU A 105 -11.35 9.73 -2.06
CA LEU A 105 -10.94 9.24 -0.74
C LEU A 105 -9.89 10.15 -0.09
N LEU A 106 -8.85 10.54 -0.85
CA LEU A 106 -7.83 11.46 -0.33
C LEU A 106 -8.38 12.87 -0.08
N ASP A 107 -9.27 13.36 -0.95
CA ASP A 107 -9.97 14.65 -0.77
C ASP A 107 -10.86 14.63 0.49
N SER A 108 -11.54 13.51 0.77
CA SER A 108 -12.29 13.32 2.03
C SER A 108 -11.36 13.36 3.24
N ALA A 109 -10.21 12.68 3.18
CA ALA A 109 -9.22 12.72 4.25
C ALA A 109 -8.77 14.17 4.54
N ASN A 110 -8.47 14.96 3.51
CA ASN A 110 -8.12 16.36 3.63
C ASN A 110 -9.28 17.22 4.19
N THR A 111 -10.51 16.98 3.72
CA THR A 111 -11.72 17.68 4.18
C THR A 111 -11.99 17.49 5.67
N TYR A 112 -11.64 16.34 6.24
CA TYR A 112 -11.84 16.02 7.64
C TYR A 112 -10.54 16.13 8.48
N ASP A 113 -9.55 16.89 8.00
CA ASP A 113 -8.29 17.19 8.71
C ASP A 113 -7.43 15.97 9.06
N VAL A 114 -7.55 14.86 8.32
CA VAL A 114 -6.67 13.70 8.49
C VAL A 114 -5.25 14.09 8.10
N GLN A 115 -4.30 13.91 9.02
CA GLN A 115 -2.88 14.12 8.74
C GLN A 115 -2.33 12.88 8.04
N VAL A 116 -2.43 12.85 6.71
CA VAL A 116 -1.90 11.76 5.88
C VAL A 116 -0.39 11.92 5.74
N SER A 117 0.37 10.95 6.27
CA SER A 117 1.83 10.96 6.17
C SER A 117 2.32 10.43 4.83
N THR A 118 1.58 9.47 4.24
CA THR A 118 2.01 8.79 3.02
C THR A 118 0.84 8.26 2.19
N VAL A 119 0.92 8.37 0.87
CA VAL A 119 0.08 7.62 -0.07
C VAL A 119 0.93 6.53 -0.72
N ASN A 120 0.63 5.29 -0.43
CA ASN A 120 1.30 4.10 -0.92
C ASN A 120 0.56 3.56 -2.15
N LEU A 121 1.23 3.54 -3.30
CA LEU A 121 0.62 3.13 -4.56
C LEU A 121 0.84 1.64 -4.79
N MET A 122 -0.25 0.90 -5.03
CA MET A 122 -0.19 -0.48 -5.48
C MET A 122 0.16 -0.53 -6.97
N THR A 123 1.45 -0.55 -7.25
CA THR A 123 2.05 -0.63 -8.58
C THR A 123 1.99 -2.07 -9.13
N MET A 124 0.77 -2.57 -9.32
CA MET A 124 0.47 -3.96 -9.70
C MET A 124 -0.89 -4.05 -10.40
N ASN A 125 -1.16 -5.17 -11.07
CA ASN A 125 -2.47 -5.53 -11.61
C ASN A 125 -3.06 -4.44 -12.52
N TYR A 126 -2.28 -3.95 -13.49
CA TYR A 126 -2.67 -2.86 -14.39
C TYR A 126 -3.70 -3.30 -15.45
N GLY A 127 -3.82 -4.60 -15.71
CA GLY A 127 -4.78 -5.17 -16.66
C GLY A 127 -4.12 -5.66 -17.94
N GLU A 128 -4.78 -6.60 -18.63
CA GLU A 128 -4.18 -7.42 -19.71
C GLU A 128 -3.59 -6.60 -20.88
N SER A 129 -4.07 -5.37 -21.10
CA SER A 129 -3.53 -4.48 -22.13
C SER A 129 -2.13 -3.96 -21.83
N TYR A 130 -1.66 -4.03 -20.58
CA TYR A 130 -0.36 -3.54 -20.13
C TYR A 130 0.69 -4.66 -20.14
N ALA A 131 0.96 -5.25 -21.31
CA ALA A 131 1.90 -6.37 -21.47
C ALA A 131 3.40 -5.95 -21.55
N GLY A 132 3.76 -4.82 -20.96
CA GLY A 132 5.08 -4.19 -21.07
C GLY A 132 5.98 -4.38 -19.85
N ASP A 133 6.96 -3.49 -19.68
CA ASP A 133 7.85 -3.42 -18.52
C ASP A 133 7.08 -2.98 -17.27
N MET A 134 6.94 -3.88 -16.29
CA MET A 134 6.21 -3.61 -15.05
C MET A 134 6.87 -2.55 -14.18
N GLY A 135 8.21 -2.46 -14.18
CA GLY A 135 8.94 -1.41 -13.46
C GLY A 135 8.76 -0.06 -14.13
N GLY A 136 8.77 -0.03 -15.46
CA GLY A 136 8.41 1.15 -16.27
C GLY A 136 6.99 1.64 -16.02
N TYR A 137 6.01 0.74 -15.91
CA TYR A 137 4.65 1.12 -15.54
C TYR A 137 4.56 1.64 -14.11
N ALA A 138 5.24 1.02 -13.15
CA ALA A 138 5.30 1.51 -11.77
C ALA A 138 5.81 2.97 -11.71
N ILE A 139 6.86 3.29 -12.45
CA ILE A 139 7.42 4.65 -12.56
C ILE A 139 6.43 5.62 -13.23
N THR A 140 5.76 5.16 -14.29
CA THR A 140 4.76 5.97 -15.01
C THR A 140 3.58 6.31 -14.10
N SER A 141 3.03 5.30 -13.43
CA SER A 141 1.95 5.43 -12.43
C SER A 141 2.35 6.37 -11.29
N ALA A 142 3.55 6.21 -10.73
CA ALA A 142 4.08 7.08 -9.69
C ALA A 142 4.20 8.54 -10.14
N THR A 143 4.64 8.78 -11.38
CA THR A 143 4.76 10.13 -11.96
C THR A 143 3.40 10.80 -12.15
N ALA A 144 2.42 10.06 -12.67
CA ALA A 144 1.06 10.57 -12.80
C ALA A 144 0.44 10.88 -11.43
N ALA A 145 0.58 9.96 -10.48
CA ALA A 145 0.10 10.12 -9.12
C ALA A 145 0.76 11.31 -8.41
N GLN A 146 2.05 11.55 -8.62
CA GLN A 146 2.74 12.67 -7.97
C GLN A 146 2.11 14.01 -8.33
N ALA A 147 1.75 14.20 -9.59
CA ALA A 147 1.06 15.41 -10.05
C ALA A 147 -0.33 15.57 -9.42
N GLN A 148 -1.02 14.45 -9.13
CA GLN A 148 -2.30 14.43 -8.44
C GLN A 148 -2.14 14.75 -6.95
N LEU A 149 -1.22 14.07 -6.25
CA LEU A 149 -0.94 14.28 -4.81
C LEU A 149 -0.52 15.72 -4.53
N ARG A 150 0.25 16.34 -5.43
CA ARG A 150 0.59 17.76 -5.35
C ARG A 150 -0.64 18.66 -5.27
N LYS A 151 -1.68 18.36 -6.07
CA LYS A 151 -2.93 19.13 -6.11
C LYS A 151 -3.78 18.86 -4.88
N VAL A 152 -3.99 17.58 -4.55
CA VAL A 152 -4.82 17.15 -3.41
C VAL A 152 -4.32 17.74 -2.09
N PHE A 153 -3.00 17.67 -1.84
CA PHE A 153 -2.40 18.10 -0.58
C PHE A 153 -1.79 19.51 -0.63
N GLY A 154 -1.90 20.23 -1.74
CA GLY A 154 -1.32 21.58 -1.88
C GLY A 154 0.20 21.64 -1.60
N THR A 155 0.93 20.56 -1.88
CA THR A 155 2.34 20.42 -1.54
C THR A 155 3.27 20.80 -2.71
N THR A 156 4.58 20.80 -2.47
CA THR A 156 5.60 20.98 -3.52
C THR A 156 5.83 19.69 -4.29
N ASP A 157 6.56 19.75 -5.41
CA ASP A 157 6.92 18.55 -6.16
C ASP A 157 7.69 17.54 -5.30
N ALA A 158 8.72 18.02 -4.59
CA ALA A 158 9.51 17.21 -3.67
C ALA A 158 8.69 16.71 -2.47
N GLY A 159 7.73 17.52 -2.00
CA GLY A 159 6.82 17.13 -0.92
C GLY A 159 5.90 15.98 -1.35
N ALA A 160 5.36 16.01 -2.57
CA ALA A 160 4.53 14.94 -3.10
C ALA A 160 5.32 13.64 -3.30
N TRP A 161 6.57 13.70 -3.78
CA TRP A 161 7.45 12.53 -3.81
C TRP A 161 7.75 11.98 -2.42
N LYS A 162 8.11 12.86 -1.49
CA LYS A 162 8.44 12.48 -0.10
C LYS A 162 7.25 11.91 0.67
N GLY A 163 6.03 12.24 0.29
CA GLY A 163 4.78 11.68 0.83
C GLY A 163 4.24 10.50 0.04
N MET A 164 5.00 9.94 -0.91
CA MET A 164 4.60 8.79 -1.72
C MET A 164 5.39 7.54 -1.33
N ALA A 165 4.74 6.39 -1.40
CA ALA A 165 5.40 5.09 -1.37
C ALA A 165 4.93 4.22 -2.53
N LEU A 166 5.70 3.19 -2.87
CA LEU A 166 5.38 2.26 -3.96
C LEU A 166 5.40 0.83 -3.44
N THR A 167 4.30 0.10 -3.63
CA THR A 167 4.19 -1.32 -3.31
C THR A 167 3.95 -2.10 -4.58
N SER A 168 4.87 -2.98 -4.94
CA SER A 168 4.76 -3.80 -6.15
C SER A 168 4.43 -5.24 -5.79
N MET A 169 3.59 -5.90 -6.58
CA MET A 169 3.40 -7.33 -6.48
C MET A 169 4.57 -8.01 -7.18
N ILE A 170 5.32 -8.86 -6.47
CA ILE A 170 6.58 -9.42 -6.98
C ILE A 170 6.35 -10.69 -7.80
N GLY A 171 7.10 -10.91 -8.87
CA GLY A 171 6.90 -12.06 -9.76
C GLY A 171 5.54 -12.01 -10.46
N ALA A 172 4.87 -13.15 -10.62
CA ALA A 172 3.58 -13.23 -11.30
C ALA A 172 2.51 -12.44 -10.55
N ASN A 173 1.75 -11.63 -11.28
CA ASN A 173 0.62 -10.85 -10.78
C ASN A 173 -0.71 -11.60 -11.00
N ASP A 174 -1.81 -11.06 -10.48
CA ASP A 174 -3.16 -11.63 -10.65
C ASP A 174 -3.68 -11.46 -12.08
N VAL A 175 -3.16 -10.48 -12.81
CA VAL A 175 -3.47 -10.24 -14.23
C VAL A 175 -2.59 -11.15 -15.10
N ALA A 176 -3.23 -11.95 -15.95
CA ALA A 176 -2.53 -12.83 -16.88
C ALA A 176 -1.54 -12.04 -17.77
N GLY A 177 -0.30 -12.51 -17.81
CA GLY A 177 0.77 -11.90 -18.61
C GLY A 177 1.57 -10.82 -17.88
N GLU A 178 1.14 -10.37 -16.70
CA GLU A 178 1.93 -9.47 -15.86
C GLU A 178 2.92 -10.25 -14.99
N THR A 179 4.20 -9.86 -15.04
CA THR A 179 5.24 -10.44 -14.18
C THR A 179 6.25 -9.36 -13.82
N PHE A 180 6.32 -9.03 -12.53
CA PHE A 180 7.27 -8.07 -11.97
C PHE A 180 8.60 -8.76 -11.67
N SER A 181 9.63 -8.46 -12.43
CA SER A 181 10.93 -9.11 -12.37
C SER A 181 11.87 -8.52 -11.29
N LEU A 182 12.98 -9.19 -11.01
CA LEU A 182 14.05 -8.64 -10.16
C LEU A 182 14.70 -7.39 -10.77
N ALA A 183 14.70 -7.26 -12.10
CA ALA A 183 15.20 -6.05 -12.77
C ALA A 183 14.25 -4.87 -12.51
N ASP A 184 12.94 -5.12 -12.56
CA ASP A 184 11.89 -4.13 -12.29
C ASP A 184 11.99 -3.65 -10.84
N ALA A 185 12.25 -4.57 -9.90
CA ALA A 185 12.50 -4.22 -8.49
C ALA A 185 13.69 -3.25 -8.34
N ALA A 186 14.79 -3.51 -9.04
CA ALA A 186 15.96 -2.65 -9.02
C ALA A 186 15.69 -1.28 -9.67
N GLN A 187 14.90 -1.26 -10.75
CA GLN A 187 14.49 -0.04 -11.45
C GLN A 187 13.60 0.84 -10.57
N VAL A 188 12.56 0.27 -9.94
CA VAL A 188 11.67 0.98 -9.00
C VAL A 188 12.45 1.50 -7.80
N ARG A 189 13.39 0.71 -7.25
CA ARG A 189 14.25 1.16 -6.15
C ARG A 189 15.14 2.34 -6.56
N ALA A 190 15.80 2.25 -7.70
CA ALA A 190 16.66 3.34 -8.20
C ALA A 190 15.85 4.64 -8.39
N PHE A 191 14.66 4.54 -8.97
CA PHE A 191 13.74 5.66 -9.12
C PHE A 191 13.30 6.24 -7.76
N ALA A 192 12.93 5.39 -6.81
CA ALA A 192 12.52 5.81 -5.48
C ALA A 192 13.63 6.59 -4.75
N VAL A 193 14.88 6.14 -4.87
CA VAL A 193 16.05 6.85 -4.33
C VAL A 193 16.25 8.20 -5.04
N GLU A 194 16.16 8.23 -6.37
CA GLU A 194 16.34 9.45 -7.16
C GLU A 194 15.31 10.53 -6.81
N LYS A 195 14.04 10.15 -6.64
CA LYS A 195 12.94 11.08 -6.36
C LYS A 195 12.73 11.39 -4.88
N GLY A 196 13.32 10.60 -3.98
CA GLY A 196 13.10 10.73 -2.54
C GLY A 196 11.73 10.23 -2.09
N VAL A 197 11.25 9.15 -2.71
CA VAL A 197 10.03 8.42 -2.30
C VAL A 197 10.21 7.87 -0.87
N SER A 198 9.16 7.89 -0.05
CA SER A 198 9.23 7.52 1.39
C SER A 198 9.75 6.10 1.59
N TRP A 199 9.19 5.14 0.85
CA TRP A 199 9.61 3.75 0.85
C TRP A 199 9.15 3.00 -0.40
N VAL A 200 9.78 1.86 -0.62
CA VAL A 200 9.34 0.82 -1.55
C VAL A 200 9.02 -0.44 -0.73
N SER A 201 7.98 -1.16 -1.13
CA SER A 201 7.53 -2.37 -0.46
C SER A 201 7.03 -3.40 -1.48
N MET A 202 6.61 -4.57 -1.01
CA MET A 202 6.15 -5.64 -1.88
C MET A 202 4.93 -6.37 -1.35
N TRP A 203 4.09 -6.84 -2.28
CA TRP A 203 3.14 -7.92 -2.05
C TRP A 203 3.74 -9.24 -2.56
N SER A 204 4.24 -10.13 -1.69
CA SER A 204 4.37 -9.99 -0.24
C SER A 204 5.64 -10.67 0.26
N ALA A 205 6.01 -10.45 1.52
CA ALA A 205 7.18 -11.10 2.13
C ALA A 205 7.15 -12.64 2.04
N PHE A 206 5.96 -13.26 2.08
CA PHE A 206 5.82 -14.71 1.93
C PHE A 206 5.98 -15.19 0.49
N ARG A 207 5.80 -14.29 -0.48
CA ARG A 207 6.02 -14.58 -1.90
C ARG A 207 7.48 -14.48 -2.31
N ASP A 208 8.35 -13.88 -1.49
CA ASP A 208 9.77 -13.63 -1.85
C ASP A 208 10.65 -14.88 -1.73
N GLN A 209 10.25 -15.91 -2.47
CA GLN A 209 10.93 -17.19 -2.63
C GLN A 209 10.46 -17.85 -3.92
N GLN A 210 11.33 -18.72 -4.46
CA GLN A 210 11.01 -19.51 -5.63
C GLN A 210 9.95 -20.57 -5.29
N CYS A 211 9.04 -20.82 -6.24
CA CYS A 211 8.05 -21.88 -6.11
C CYS A 211 8.69 -23.27 -6.13
N SER A 212 8.13 -24.18 -5.35
CA SER A 212 8.49 -25.59 -5.34
C SER A 212 7.83 -26.34 -6.49
N ALA A 213 8.31 -27.56 -6.78
CA ALA A 213 7.67 -28.44 -7.76
C ALA A 213 6.26 -28.93 -7.36
N ALA A 214 5.87 -28.74 -6.09
CA ALA A 214 4.55 -29.07 -5.57
C ALA A 214 3.54 -27.93 -5.71
N ASP A 215 4.01 -26.70 -5.99
CA ASP A 215 3.13 -25.57 -6.23
C ASP A 215 2.47 -25.70 -7.61
N PRO A 216 1.19 -25.31 -7.75
CA PRO A 216 0.46 -25.47 -9.01
C PRO A 216 1.15 -24.68 -10.13
N ALA A 217 1.36 -25.37 -11.26
CA ALA A 217 2.19 -24.87 -12.36
C ALA A 217 1.52 -23.79 -13.24
N LYS A 218 0.28 -23.33 -12.95
CA LYS A 218 -0.49 -22.51 -13.90
C LYS A 218 -1.38 -21.43 -13.27
N GLY A 219 -1.36 -20.29 -13.96
CA GLY A 219 -2.49 -19.36 -14.12
C GLY A 219 -2.42 -18.16 -13.21
N ASP A 220 -2.48 -18.42 -11.92
CA ASP A 220 -2.80 -17.39 -10.94
C ASP A 220 -1.61 -17.11 -10.03
N ALA A 221 -1.52 -15.87 -9.53
CA ALA A 221 -0.51 -15.53 -8.55
C ALA A 221 -0.68 -16.34 -7.26
N LEU A 222 0.44 -16.90 -6.79
CA LEU A 222 0.48 -17.68 -5.56
C LEU A 222 0.76 -16.78 -4.36
N THR A 223 0.20 -17.14 -3.21
CA THR A 223 0.37 -16.36 -1.96
C THR A 223 1.64 -16.71 -1.19
N ASN A 224 2.30 -17.82 -1.55
CA ASN A 224 3.46 -18.40 -0.86
C ASN A 224 4.75 -18.41 -1.69
N CYS A 225 4.74 -17.98 -2.95
CA CYS A 225 5.93 -17.84 -3.79
C CYS A 225 5.65 -16.85 -4.93
N SER A 226 6.70 -16.39 -5.60
CA SER A 226 6.60 -15.32 -6.60
C SER A 226 6.24 -15.82 -7.99
N GLY A 227 6.39 -17.11 -8.28
CA GLY A 227 6.23 -17.64 -9.64
C GLY A 227 7.42 -17.38 -10.57
N VAL A 228 8.51 -16.76 -10.09
CA VAL A 228 9.73 -16.54 -10.88
C VAL A 228 10.95 -17.25 -10.28
N PRO A 229 11.97 -17.62 -11.09
CA PRO A 229 13.23 -18.13 -10.58
C PRO A 229 13.94 -17.09 -9.72
N GLN A 230 14.25 -17.44 -8.46
CA GLN A 230 14.91 -16.53 -7.53
C GLN A 230 15.53 -17.26 -6.33
N SER A 231 16.40 -16.57 -5.60
CA SER A 231 16.76 -16.98 -4.23
C SER A 231 15.75 -16.42 -3.22
N SER A 232 15.61 -17.07 -2.06
CA SER A 232 14.77 -16.55 -0.97
C SER A 232 15.26 -15.15 -0.53
N GLY A 233 14.34 -14.21 -0.39
CA GLY A 233 14.63 -12.82 -0.01
C GLY A 233 15.24 -11.97 -1.14
N ALA A 234 15.18 -12.41 -2.40
CA ALA A 234 15.85 -11.71 -3.49
C ALA A 234 15.20 -10.35 -3.79
N PHE A 235 13.87 -10.26 -3.76
CA PHE A 235 13.16 -9.00 -3.95
C PHE A 235 13.37 -8.06 -2.75
N ALA A 236 13.31 -8.57 -1.51
CA ALA A 236 13.64 -7.80 -0.32
C ALA A 236 15.04 -7.18 -0.43
N ARG A 237 16.04 -7.96 -0.88
CA ARG A 237 17.39 -7.44 -1.13
C ARG A 237 17.43 -6.42 -2.25
N ALA A 238 16.66 -6.58 -3.32
CA ALA A 238 16.60 -5.60 -4.40
C ALA A 238 16.00 -4.26 -3.94
N PHE A 239 14.93 -4.30 -3.16
CA PHE A 239 14.28 -3.10 -2.60
C PHE A 239 15.07 -2.42 -1.47
N SER A 240 16.00 -3.13 -0.82
CA SER A 240 16.79 -2.60 0.30
C SER A 240 18.12 -1.94 -0.09
N LYS A 241 18.53 -2.00 -1.36
CA LYS A 241 19.75 -1.36 -1.87
C LYS A 241 19.50 0.11 -2.13
#